data_AF-A0A553NS17-F1
#
_entry.id   AF-A0A553NS17-F1
#
_cell.length_a   1.000
_cell.length_b   1.000
_cell.length_c   1.000
_cell.angle_alpha   90.00
_cell.angle_beta   90.00
_cell.angle_gamma   90.00
#
_symmetry.space_group_name_H-M   'P 1'
#
loop_
_entity.id
_entity.type
_entity.pdbx_description
1 polymer ?
#
loop_
_entity_poly.entity_id
_entity_poly.type
_entity_poly.pdbx_seq_one_letter_code
_entity_poly.pdbx_strand_id
1 'polypeptide(L)'
;MPYEEIRRMVMEVDEDQLTEPMIQNLVKHLPEQEKLNALVRFKSEYANLSEPEQFGVVMSGVKHLRPRLNSILFKLQFEEQVNNLRPDIMAVNAACDEMRKSKPFSRLLELILLMGNYMNAGSRNAQSFGFNLSSLCKLKDTKSTDQKSTLLHFLVEICEEKFPEVLKFIDDLQHVDQASRVSAENLEKSLRQMEKHLLQLETNLGTFSSTDQQDLFHKKMAISFLALFLLRQK
;
A
#
# COMPACT_ATOMS: atom_id res chain seq x y z
N MET A 1 -27.97 19.04 10.36
CA MET A 1 -27.61 18.06 11.40
C MET A 1 -27.29 18.82 12.67
N PRO A 2 -27.98 18.55 13.79
CA PRO A 2 -27.67 19.16 15.09
C PRO A 2 -26.21 18.92 15.52
N TYR A 3 -25.55 19.94 16.08
CA TYR A 3 -24.14 19.82 16.49
C TYR A 3 -23.91 18.79 17.59
N GLU A 4 -24.86 18.63 18.52
CA GLU A 4 -24.81 17.58 19.55
C GLU A 4 -24.86 16.18 18.95
N GLU A 5 -25.52 16.01 17.80
CA GLU A 5 -25.52 14.74 17.09
C GLU A 5 -24.14 14.43 16.51
N ILE A 6 -23.46 15.43 15.91
CA ILE A 6 -22.07 15.30 15.44
C ILE A 6 -21.15 14.93 16.60
N ARG A 7 -21.29 15.61 17.74
CA ARG A 7 -20.54 15.29 18.95
C ARG A 7 -20.78 13.84 19.39
N ARG A 8 -22.05 13.40 19.46
CA ARG A 8 -22.41 12.02 19.82
C ARG A 8 -21.74 11.02 18.87
N MET A 9 -21.88 11.21 17.56
CA MET A 9 -21.28 10.33 16.55
C MET A 9 -19.77 10.19 16.74
N VAL A 10 -19.06 11.30 17.00
CA VAL A 10 -17.60 11.29 17.23
C VAL A 10 -17.22 10.62 18.56
N MET A 11 -18.00 10.81 19.62
CA MET A 11 -17.77 10.18 20.93
C MET A 11 -18.05 8.68 20.91
N GLU A 12 -19.10 8.27 20.19
CA GLU A 12 -19.55 6.88 20.08
C GLU A 12 -18.87 6.12 18.94
N VAL A 13 -18.10 6.80 18.07
CA VAL A 13 -17.54 6.26 16.81
C VAL A 13 -18.64 5.51 16.03
N ASP A 14 -19.70 6.23 15.69
CA ASP A 14 -20.88 5.71 14.99
C ASP A 14 -20.54 5.45 13.51
N GLU A 15 -20.09 4.24 13.18
CA GLU A 15 -19.62 3.83 11.85
C GLU A 15 -20.74 3.84 10.79
N ASP A 16 -22.01 3.76 11.19
CA ASP A 16 -23.15 3.75 10.27
C ASP A 16 -23.45 5.17 9.72
N GLN A 17 -23.07 6.20 10.48
CA GLN A 17 -23.35 7.60 10.14
C GLN A 17 -22.09 8.40 9.80
N LEU A 18 -20.95 8.04 10.38
CA LEU A 18 -19.67 8.70 10.10
C LEU A 18 -19.09 8.21 8.77
N THR A 19 -19.16 9.08 7.77
CA THR A 19 -18.53 8.83 6.47
C THR A 19 -17.14 9.46 6.40
N GLU A 20 -16.26 8.89 5.57
CA GLU A 20 -14.92 9.43 5.34
C GLU A 20 -14.94 10.92 4.90
N PRO A 21 -15.75 11.35 3.90
CA PRO A 21 -15.78 12.75 3.49
C PRO A 21 -16.22 13.69 4.62
N MET A 22 -17.13 13.23 5.49
CA MET A 22 -17.56 14.01 6.64
C MET A 22 -16.41 14.24 7.63
N ILE A 23 -15.67 13.18 8.00
CA ILE A 23 -14.53 13.31 8.92
C ILE A 23 -13.40 14.12 8.29
N GLN A 24 -13.10 13.94 7.00
CA GLN A 24 -12.09 14.74 6.30
C GLN A 24 -12.43 16.23 6.33
N ASN A 25 -13.68 16.59 6.05
CA ASN A 25 -14.15 17.97 6.12
C ASN A 25 -14.07 18.52 7.55
N LEU A 26 -14.44 17.71 8.56
CA LEU A 26 -14.27 18.10 9.97
C LEU A 26 -12.81 18.37 10.28
N VAL A 27 -11.88 17.46 9.98
CA VAL A 27 -10.44 17.63 10.25
C VAL A 27 -9.87 18.85 9.52
N LYS A 28 -10.28 19.08 8.27
CA LYS A 28 -9.81 20.20 7.43
C LYS A 28 -10.27 21.56 7.95
N HIS A 29 -11.52 21.65 8.40
CA HIS A 29 -12.14 22.91 8.79
C HIS A 29 -12.18 23.13 10.32
N LEU A 30 -11.74 22.15 11.11
CA LEU A 30 -11.70 22.26 12.55
C LEU A 30 -10.77 23.42 12.97
N PRO A 31 -11.25 24.38 13.77
CA PRO A 31 -10.40 25.41 14.35
C PRO A 31 -9.28 24.81 15.20
N GLU A 32 -8.20 25.58 15.37
CA GLU A 32 -7.12 25.21 16.29
C GLU A 32 -7.63 25.02 17.73
N GLN A 33 -7.00 24.11 18.48
CA GLN A 33 -7.44 23.75 19.83
C GLN A 33 -7.52 24.97 20.76
N GLU A 34 -6.62 25.94 20.61
CA GLU A 34 -6.63 27.18 21.38
C GLU A 34 -7.91 28.00 21.15
N LYS A 35 -8.37 28.08 19.89
CA LYS A 35 -9.61 28.79 19.53
C LYS A 35 -10.82 28.06 20.10
N LEU A 36 -10.85 26.73 20.01
CA LEU A 36 -11.92 25.93 20.61
C LEU A 36 -11.98 26.12 22.13
N ASN A 37 -10.84 26.17 22.80
CA ASN A 37 -10.77 26.39 24.25
C ASN A 37 -11.26 27.80 24.65
N ALA A 38 -11.00 28.81 23.82
CA ALA A 38 -11.51 30.16 24.05
C ALA A 38 -13.04 30.23 23.97
N LEU A 39 -13.64 29.49 23.03
CA LEU A 39 -15.09 29.45 22.82
C LEU A 39 -15.85 28.89 24.02
N VAL A 40 -15.25 28.00 24.83
CA VAL A 40 -15.86 27.43 26.04
C VAL A 40 -16.37 28.52 26.99
N ARG A 41 -15.69 29.68 27.05
CA ARG A 41 -16.05 30.79 27.95
C ARG A 41 -17.41 31.42 27.60
N PHE A 42 -17.85 31.28 26.36
CA PHE A 42 -19.11 31.85 25.86
C PHE A 42 -20.28 30.87 25.94
N LYS A 43 -20.13 29.73 26.62
CA LYS A 43 -21.18 28.71 26.74
C LYS A 43 -22.48 29.25 27.35
N SER A 44 -22.41 30.23 28.25
CA SER A 44 -23.58 30.90 28.83
C SER A 44 -24.36 31.76 27.83
N GLU A 45 -23.70 32.20 26.76
CA GLU A 45 -24.25 33.07 25.72
C GLU A 45 -24.47 32.33 24.40
N TYR A 46 -24.58 30.99 24.45
CA TYR A 46 -24.64 30.11 23.27
C TYR A 46 -25.67 30.55 22.22
N ALA A 47 -26.87 30.98 22.67
CA ALA A 47 -27.93 31.42 21.78
C ALA A 47 -27.61 32.71 21.00
N ASN A 48 -26.63 33.50 21.46
CA ASN A 48 -26.20 34.76 20.84
C ASN A 48 -24.99 34.58 19.91
N LEU A 49 -24.39 33.38 19.87
CA LEU A 49 -23.22 33.07 19.04
C LEU A 49 -23.62 32.79 17.59
N SER A 50 -22.69 33.03 16.66
CA SER A 50 -22.87 32.63 15.27
C SER A 50 -22.80 31.11 15.09
N GLU A 51 -23.36 30.56 14.00
CA GLU A 51 -23.38 29.11 13.74
C GLU A 51 -21.99 28.42 13.86
N PRO A 52 -20.88 28.96 13.31
CA PRO A 52 -19.56 28.35 13.45
C PRO A 52 -19.04 28.36 14.90
N GLU A 53 -19.38 29.39 15.68
CA GLU A 53 -19.00 29.50 17.09
C GLU A 53 -19.80 28.54 17.94
N GLN A 54 -21.10 28.39 17.68
CA GLN A 54 -21.95 27.38 18.31
C GLN A 54 -21.40 25.97 18.06
N PHE A 55 -21.02 25.65 16.81
CA PHE A 55 -20.35 24.39 16.49
C PHE A 55 -19.06 24.22 17.29
N GLY A 56 -18.21 25.26 17.34
CA GLY A 56 -16.97 25.24 18.10
C GLY A 56 -17.18 25.02 19.60
N VAL A 57 -18.21 25.62 20.21
CA VAL A 57 -18.58 25.40 21.61
C VAL A 57 -18.96 23.94 21.86
N VAL A 58 -19.81 23.35 21.03
CA VAL A 58 -20.22 21.94 21.20
C VAL A 58 -19.02 21.00 21.05
N MET A 59 -18.21 21.21 20.01
CA MET A 59 -17.05 20.35 19.72
C MET A 59 -15.91 20.53 20.73
N SER A 60 -15.79 21.70 21.38
CA SER A 60 -14.79 21.94 22.44
C SER A 60 -14.98 21.02 23.66
N GLY A 61 -16.18 20.48 23.85
CA GLY A 61 -16.48 19.51 24.89
C GLY A 61 -15.91 18.10 24.63
N VAL A 62 -15.35 17.85 23.44
CA VAL A 62 -14.74 16.57 23.08
C VAL A 62 -13.24 16.59 23.41
N LYS A 63 -12.82 15.75 24.35
CA LYS A 63 -11.40 15.60 24.70
C LYS A 63 -10.60 15.02 23.53
N HIS A 64 -9.43 15.60 23.28
CA HIS A 64 -8.51 15.19 22.21
C HIS A 64 -9.19 15.11 20.83
N LEU A 65 -10.05 16.08 20.50
CA LEU A 65 -10.90 16.04 19.33
C LEU A 65 -10.14 15.78 18.02
N ARG A 66 -9.08 16.52 17.73
CA ARG A 66 -8.32 16.36 16.48
C ARG A 66 -7.63 14.99 16.39
N PRO A 67 -6.86 14.52 17.39
CA PRO A 67 -6.38 13.14 17.45
C PRO A 67 -7.47 12.06 17.30
N ARG A 68 -8.64 12.27 17.92
CA ARG A 68 -9.81 11.38 17.82
C ARG A 68 -10.35 11.30 16.39
N LEU A 69 -10.58 12.44 15.74
CA LEU A 69 -11.04 12.50 14.35
C LEU A 69 -10.03 11.85 13.39
N ASN A 70 -8.73 12.10 13.57
CA ASN A 70 -7.69 11.44 12.75
C ASN A 70 -7.69 9.92 12.93
N SER A 71 -7.92 9.44 14.16
CA SER A 71 -8.00 8.02 14.46
C SER A 71 -9.23 7.36 13.83
N ILE A 72 -10.38 8.04 13.88
CA ILE A 72 -11.62 7.59 13.21
C ILE A 72 -11.40 7.56 11.68
N LEU A 73 -10.84 8.63 11.11
CA LEU A 73 -10.56 8.71 9.67
C LEU A 73 -9.67 7.54 9.22
N PHE A 74 -8.60 7.29 9.97
CA PHE A 74 -7.71 6.18 9.69
C PHE A 74 -8.45 4.83 9.73
N LYS A 75 -9.30 4.60 10.73
CA LYS A 75 -10.11 3.37 10.81
C LYS A 75 -11.04 3.21 9.60
N LEU A 76 -11.70 4.28 9.15
CA LEU A 76 -12.59 4.23 7.98
C LEU A 76 -11.82 3.92 6.69
N GLN A 77 -10.59 4.42 6.55
CA GLN A 77 -9.76 4.24 5.34
C GLN A 77 -8.91 2.96 5.35
N PHE A 78 -8.73 2.33 6.51
CA PHE A 78 -7.72 1.28 6.68
C PHE A 78 -7.94 0.08 5.75
N GLU A 79 -9.18 -0.41 5.68
CA GLU A 79 -9.51 -1.59 4.87
C GLU A 79 -9.25 -1.33 3.39
N GLU A 80 -9.66 -0.17 2.88
CA GLU A 80 -9.39 0.24 1.51
C GLU A 80 -7.88 0.35 1.24
N GLN A 81 -7.12 0.99 2.15
CA GLN A 81 -5.67 1.10 2.02
C GLN A 81 -5.00 -0.28 1.96
N VAL A 82 -5.41 -1.24 2.80
CA VAL A 82 -4.88 -2.61 2.74
C VAL A 82 -5.26 -3.30 1.45
N ASN A 83 -6.52 -3.19 1.02
CA ASN A 83 -7.01 -3.80 -0.22
C ASN A 83 -6.34 -3.23 -1.47
N ASN A 84 -5.87 -1.97 -1.41
CA ASN A 84 -5.10 -1.35 -2.49
C ASN A 84 -3.63 -1.81 -2.52
N LEU A 85 -3.01 -2.07 -1.37
CA LEU A 85 -1.59 -2.45 -1.28
C LEU A 85 -1.35 -3.95 -1.45
N ARG A 86 -2.30 -4.78 -0.99
CA ARG A 86 -2.16 -6.24 -0.97
C ARG A 86 -1.92 -6.86 -2.36
N PRO A 87 -2.66 -6.48 -3.43
CA PRO A 87 -2.45 -7.06 -4.76
C PRO A 87 -1.04 -6.82 -5.29
N ASP A 88 -0.50 -5.62 -5.08
CA ASP A 88 0.85 -5.25 -5.53
C ASP A 88 1.93 -6.09 -4.84
N ILE A 89 1.83 -6.26 -3.51
CA ILE A 89 2.74 -7.12 -2.73
C ILE A 89 2.64 -8.57 -3.22
N MET A 90 1.42 -9.07 -3.40
CA MET A 90 1.19 -10.44 -3.85
C MET A 90 1.75 -10.67 -5.26
N ALA A 91 1.56 -9.73 -6.18
CA ALA A 91 2.08 -9.83 -7.54
C ALA A 91 3.61 -9.89 -7.57
N VAL A 92 4.29 -9.01 -6.82
CA VAL A 92 5.76 -9.01 -6.74
C VAL A 92 6.28 -10.30 -6.11
N ASN A 93 5.64 -10.78 -5.04
CA ASN A 93 6.05 -12.01 -4.37
C ASN A 93 5.85 -13.24 -5.28
N ALA A 94 4.69 -13.32 -5.93
CA ALA A 94 4.38 -14.38 -6.90
C ALA A 94 5.38 -14.38 -8.06
N ALA A 95 5.64 -13.22 -8.68
CA ALA A 95 6.60 -13.11 -9.78
C ALA A 95 8.02 -13.54 -9.37
N CYS A 96 8.48 -13.15 -8.17
CA CYS A 96 9.78 -13.60 -7.63
C CYS A 96 9.83 -15.12 -7.48
N ASP A 97 8.77 -15.71 -6.92
CA ASP A 97 8.67 -17.15 -6.69
C ASP A 97 8.58 -17.94 -8.01
N GLU A 98 7.80 -17.45 -8.97
CA GLU A 98 7.65 -18.00 -10.32
C GLU A 98 9.01 -18.03 -11.05
N MET A 99 9.70 -16.89 -11.10
CA MET A 99 11.02 -16.79 -11.70
C MET A 99 12.04 -17.73 -11.06
N ARG A 100 12.00 -17.85 -9.72
CA ARG A 100 12.92 -18.72 -8.97
C ARG A 100 12.62 -20.21 -9.17
N LYS A 101 11.35 -20.58 -9.32
CA LYS A 101 10.91 -21.99 -9.39
C LYS A 101 10.80 -22.52 -10.82
N SER A 102 10.69 -21.65 -11.83
CA SER A 102 10.57 -22.06 -13.23
C SER A 102 11.86 -22.73 -13.73
N LYS A 103 11.78 -24.07 -13.86
CA LYS A 103 12.83 -24.86 -14.51
C LYS A 103 12.94 -24.56 -16.01
N PRO A 104 11.84 -24.41 -16.77
CA PRO A 104 11.90 -23.97 -18.16
C PRO A 104 12.65 -22.65 -18.34
N PHE A 105 12.37 -21.64 -17.51
CA PHE A 105 13.08 -20.36 -17.57
C PHE A 105 14.56 -20.52 -17.23
N SER A 106 14.89 -21.29 -16.20
CA SER A 106 16.29 -21.57 -15.84
C SER A 106 17.05 -22.23 -16.99
N ARG A 107 16.41 -23.19 -17.69
CA ARG A 107 17.00 -23.85 -18.85
C ARG A 107 17.19 -22.91 -20.03
N LEU A 108 16.27 -21.97 -20.24
CA LEU A 108 16.43 -20.91 -21.25
C LEU A 108 17.70 -20.07 -20.98
N LEU A 109 17.94 -19.69 -19.72
CA LEU A 109 19.12 -18.92 -19.34
C LEU A 109 20.42 -19.70 -19.59
N GLU A 110 20.44 -21.01 -19.34
CA GLU A 110 21.59 -21.87 -19.65
C GLU A 110 21.90 -21.92 -21.15
N LEU A 111 20.87 -22.04 -22.00
CA LEU A 111 21.03 -22.05 -23.46
C LEU A 111 21.60 -20.71 -23.95
N ILE A 112 21.09 -19.60 -23.42
CA ILE A 112 21.58 -18.26 -23.74
C ILE A 112 23.04 -18.09 -23.31
N LEU A 113 23.40 -18.57 -22.12
CA LEU A 113 24.78 -18.53 -21.63
C LEU A 113 25.71 -19.36 -22.53
N LEU A 114 25.29 -20.56 -22.92
CA LEU A 114 26.05 -21.43 -23.82
C LEU A 114 26.30 -20.74 -25.18
N MET A 115 25.25 -20.19 -25.79
CA MET A 115 25.35 -19.49 -27.07
C MET A 115 26.22 -18.24 -26.95
N GLY A 116 26.02 -17.45 -25.89
CA GLY A 116 26.84 -16.28 -25.60
C GLY A 116 28.32 -16.62 -25.45
N ASN A 117 28.66 -17.69 -24.73
CA ASN A 117 30.04 -18.14 -24.56
C ASN A 117 30.68 -18.63 -25.87
N TYR A 118 29.91 -19.33 -26.70
CA TYR A 118 30.38 -19.78 -28.01
C TYR A 118 30.66 -18.61 -28.95
N MET A 119 29.71 -17.68 -29.07
CA MET A 119 29.81 -16.54 -29.99
C MET A 119 30.88 -15.52 -29.56
N ASN A 120 31.11 -15.37 -28.26
CA ASN A 120 32.10 -14.44 -27.71
C ASN A 120 33.48 -15.08 -27.50
N ALA A 121 33.73 -16.26 -28.07
CA ALA A 121 35.03 -16.93 -27.97
C ALA A 121 36.18 -16.00 -28.42
N GLY A 122 37.25 -15.95 -27.63
CA GLY A 122 38.40 -15.07 -27.89
C GLY A 122 38.21 -13.61 -27.47
N SER A 123 37.05 -13.22 -26.94
CA SER A 123 36.81 -11.91 -26.34
C SER A 123 36.93 -11.93 -24.81
N ARG A 124 36.90 -10.75 -24.18
CA ARG A 124 36.85 -10.60 -22.71
C ARG A 124 35.63 -11.27 -22.07
N ASN A 125 34.56 -11.48 -22.84
CA ASN A 125 33.31 -12.07 -22.35
C ASN A 125 33.23 -13.59 -22.61
N ALA A 126 34.28 -14.22 -23.16
CA ALA A 126 34.36 -15.66 -23.27
C ALA A 126 34.36 -16.32 -21.87
N GLN A 127 33.82 -17.55 -21.78
CA GLN A 127 33.80 -18.35 -20.53
C GLN A 127 33.11 -17.67 -19.34
N SER A 128 32.06 -16.89 -19.61
CA SER A 128 31.22 -16.29 -18.58
C SER A 128 30.48 -17.38 -17.79
N PHE A 129 30.36 -17.22 -16.48
CA PHE A 129 29.54 -18.09 -15.60
C PHE A 129 28.07 -17.66 -15.52
N GLY A 130 27.76 -16.46 -16.01
CA GLY A 130 26.42 -15.90 -16.01
C GLY A 130 26.40 -14.55 -16.73
N PHE A 131 25.22 -13.98 -16.85
CA PHE A 131 25.00 -12.67 -17.46
C PHE A 131 23.90 -11.92 -16.72
N ASN A 132 23.87 -10.59 -16.88
CA ASN A 132 22.79 -9.78 -16.32
C ASN A 132 21.49 -9.97 -17.12
N LEU A 133 20.36 -10.20 -16.45
CA LEU A 133 19.04 -10.42 -17.09
C LEU A 133 18.62 -9.31 -18.07
N SER A 134 19.06 -8.07 -17.87
CA SER A 134 18.83 -6.97 -18.84
C SER A 134 19.41 -7.26 -20.24
N SER A 135 20.33 -8.22 -20.35
CA SER A 135 20.91 -8.66 -21.62
C SER A 135 19.93 -9.46 -22.47
N LEU A 136 18.88 -10.04 -21.88
CA LEU A 136 17.84 -10.76 -22.63
C LEU A 136 17.21 -9.87 -23.71
N CYS A 137 16.97 -8.60 -23.38
CA CYS A 137 16.42 -7.62 -24.32
C CYS A 137 17.34 -7.32 -25.52
N LYS A 138 18.64 -7.67 -25.44
CA LYS A 138 19.65 -7.43 -26.48
C LYS A 138 19.78 -8.58 -27.48
N LEU A 139 19.16 -9.73 -27.22
CA LEU A 139 19.20 -10.88 -28.13
C LEU A 139 18.56 -10.55 -29.49
N LYS A 140 17.56 -9.65 -29.49
CA LYS A 140 16.93 -9.16 -30.72
C LYS A 140 17.84 -8.23 -31.55
N ASP A 141 18.88 -7.65 -30.94
CA ASP A 141 19.75 -6.68 -31.58
C ASP A 141 20.92 -7.36 -32.33
N THR A 142 21.21 -8.62 -32.00
CA THR A 142 22.25 -9.41 -32.67
C THR A 142 21.66 -10.09 -33.89
N LYS A 143 22.06 -9.66 -35.09
CA LYS A 143 21.52 -10.16 -36.36
C LYS A 143 22.38 -11.26 -36.99
N SER A 144 21.75 -12.11 -37.78
CA SER A 144 22.44 -13.02 -38.70
C SER A 144 23.25 -12.25 -39.75
N THR A 145 24.22 -12.89 -40.38
CA THR A 145 25.05 -12.28 -41.44
C THR A 145 24.22 -11.76 -42.61
N ASP A 146 23.14 -12.44 -42.96
CA ASP A 146 22.20 -12.03 -44.01
C ASP A 146 21.12 -11.03 -43.53
N GLN A 147 21.16 -10.64 -42.25
CA GLN A 147 20.25 -9.72 -41.58
C GLN A 147 18.77 -10.10 -41.62
N LYS A 148 18.43 -11.35 -41.96
CA LYS A 148 17.04 -11.81 -42.03
C LYS A 148 16.48 -12.29 -40.70
N SER A 149 17.35 -12.71 -39.78
CA SER A 149 16.96 -13.19 -38.46
C SER A 149 17.84 -12.59 -37.37
N THR A 150 17.45 -12.83 -36.11
CA THR A 150 18.21 -12.37 -34.94
C THR A 150 18.57 -13.56 -34.07
N LEU A 151 19.48 -13.36 -33.13
CA LEU A 151 19.85 -14.38 -32.16
C LEU A 151 18.66 -14.86 -31.34
N LEU A 152 17.68 -13.98 -31.11
CA LEU A 152 16.41 -14.35 -30.47
C LEU A 152 15.59 -15.31 -31.35
N HIS A 153 15.45 -15.04 -32.66
CA HIS A 153 14.73 -15.95 -33.57
C HIS A 153 15.38 -17.33 -33.61
N PHE A 154 16.72 -17.36 -33.73
CA PHE A 154 17.48 -18.61 -33.73
C PHE A 154 17.33 -19.37 -32.39
N LEU A 155 17.31 -18.68 -31.25
CA LEU A 155 17.08 -19.30 -29.95
C LEU A 155 15.69 -19.95 -29.86
N VAL A 156 14.65 -19.27 -30.37
CA VAL A 156 13.28 -19.80 -30.39
C VAL A 156 13.21 -21.05 -31.26
N GLU A 157 13.78 -21.02 -32.47
CA GLU A 157 13.83 -22.17 -33.39
C GLU A 157 14.52 -23.39 -32.73
N ILE A 158 15.67 -23.18 -32.07
CA ILE A 158 16.35 -24.25 -31.32
C ILE A 158 15.50 -24.78 -30.16
N CYS A 159 14.76 -23.91 -29.47
CA CYS A 159 13.85 -24.35 -28.41
C CYS A 159 12.69 -25.16 -28.99
N GLU A 160 12.08 -24.74 -30.09
CA GLU A 160 11.00 -25.48 -30.76
C GLU A 160 11.45 -26.87 -31.23
N GLU A 161 12.64 -26.96 -31.82
CA GLU A 161 13.14 -28.22 -32.38
C GLU A 161 13.71 -29.18 -31.33
N LYS A 162 14.44 -28.66 -30.34
CA LYS A 162 15.30 -29.48 -29.45
C LYS A 162 14.91 -29.44 -27.99
N PHE A 163 14.26 -28.36 -27.54
CA PHE A 163 13.92 -28.15 -26.13
C PHE A 163 12.50 -27.57 -25.97
N PRO A 164 11.45 -28.21 -26.52
CA PRO A 164 10.10 -27.64 -26.56
C PRO A 164 9.50 -27.39 -25.18
N GLU A 165 9.99 -28.10 -24.15
CA GLU A 165 9.64 -27.86 -22.75
C GLU A 165 10.05 -26.47 -22.24
N VAL A 166 11.11 -25.87 -22.82
CA VAL A 166 11.59 -24.55 -22.44
C VAL A 166 10.55 -23.48 -22.75
N LEU A 167 9.82 -23.60 -23.86
CA LEU A 167 8.82 -22.61 -24.29
C LEU A 167 7.65 -22.45 -23.31
N LYS A 168 7.43 -23.44 -22.44
CA LYS A 168 6.40 -23.41 -21.39
C LYS A 168 6.72 -22.44 -20.26
N PHE A 169 7.91 -21.81 -20.25
CA PHE A 169 8.27 -20.82 -19.23
C PHE A 169 7.28 -19.65 -19.17
N ILE A 170 6.60 -19.32 -20.27
CA ILE A 170 5.60 -18.25 -20.32
C ILE A 170 4.41 -18.59 -19.41
N ASP A 171 4.02 -19.87 -19.34
CA ASP A 171 2.94 -20.35 -18.49
C ASP A 171 3.30 -20.29 -17.01
N ASP A 172 4.59 -20.39 -16.68
CA ASP A 172 5.12 -20.30 -15.32
C ASP A 172 5.20 -18.85 -14.80
N LEU A 173 5.36 -17.86 -15.68
CA LEU A 173 5.69 -16.46 -15.32
C LEU A 173 4.48 -15.51 -15.41
N GLN A 174 3.35 -15.93 -14.84
CA GLN A 174 2.05 -15.27 -15.02
C GLN A 174 1.99 -13.87 -14.38
N HIS A 175 2.69 -13.66 -13.26
CA HIS A 175 2.62 -12.40 -12.51
C HIS A 175 3.71 -11.39 -12.87
N VAL A 176 4.64 -11.74 -13.76
CA VAL A 176 5.77 -10.86 -14.12
C VAL A 176 5.29 -9.55 -14.77
N ASP A 177 4.27 -9.58 -15.63
CA ASP A 177 3.72 -8.34 -16.22
C ASP A 177 3.08 -7.44 -15.16
N GLN A 178 2.26 -8.01 -14.27
CA GLN A 178 1.64 -7.25 -13.19
C GLN A 178 2.70 -6.65 -12.25
N ALA A 179 3.67 -7.47 -11.83
CA ALA A 179 4.76 -7.03 -10.97
C ALA A 179 5.59 -5.91 -11.61
N SER A 180 5.77 -5.91 -12.93
CA SER A 180 6.51 -4.87 -13.64
C SER A 180 5.88 -3.47 -13.55
N ARG A 181 4.57 -3.40 -13.24
CA ARG A 181 3.81 -2.14 -13.11
C ARG A 181 3.80 -1.60 -11.69
N VAL A 182 4.26 -2.39 -10.71
CA VAL A 182 4.27 -2.01 -9.29
C VAL A 182 5.37 -0.99 -9.02
N SER A 183 5.02 0.13 -8.40
CA SER A 183 5.99 1.11 -7.91
C SER A 183 6.42 0.75 -6.50
N ALA A 184 7.63 0.21 -6.36
CA ALA A 184 8.23 -0.11 -5.06
C ALA A 184 8.30 1.13 -4.14
N GLU A 185 8.61 2.30 -4.69
CA GLU A 185 8.67 3.56 -3.94
C GLU A 185 7.31 3.95 -3.35
N ASN A 186 6.24 3.87 -4.16
CA ASN A 186 4.90 4.19 -3.68
C ASN A 186 4.41 3.17 -2.65
N LEU A 187 4.69 1.89 -2.88
CA LEU A 187 4.34 0.82 -1.95
C LEU A 187 5.00 1.04 -0.58
N GLU A 188 6.29 1.33 -0.57
CA GLU A 188 7.06 1.60 0.64
C GLU A 188 6.57 2.85 1.37
N LYS A 189 6.25 3.94 0.64
CA LYS A 189 5.68 5.16 1.21
C LYS A 189 4.33 4.88 1.88
N SER A 190 3.43 4.19 1.19
CA SER A 190 2.09 3.86 1.70
C SER A 190 2.16 2.97 2.95
N LEU A 191 3.01 1.95 2.95
CA LEU A 191 3.23 1.09 4.11
C LEU A 191 3.80 1.87 5.31
N ARG A 192 4.79 2.74 5.09
CA ARG A 192 5.33 3.59 6.16
C ARG A 192 4.30 4.55 6.73
N GLN A 193 3.45 5.13 5.87
CA GLN A 193 2.38 6.01 6.32
C GLN A 193 1.35 5.25 7.17
N MET A 194 0.96 4.04 6.74
CA MET A 194 0.05 3.18 7.49
C MET A 194 0.63 2.78 8.86
N GLU A 195 1.92 2.40 8.91
CA GLU A 195 2.61 2.10 10.17
C GLU A 195 2.62 3.30 11.11
N LYS A 196 2.91 4.49 10.59
CA LYS A 196 2.87 5.72 11.39
C LYS A 196 1.48 5.98 11.98
N HIS A 197 0.42 5.81 11.18
CA HIS A 197 -0.95 5.98 11.67
C HIS A 197 -1.32 4.94 12.73
N LEU A 198 -0.87 3.68 12.59
CA LEU A 198 -1.06 2.64 13.60
C LEU A 198 -0.37 2.99 14.93
N LEU A 199 0.90 3.40 14.88
CA LEU A 199 1.65 3.81 16.08
C LEU A 199 1.01 5.02 16.77
N GLN A 200 0.50 5.96 15.98
CA GLN A 200 -0.20 7.13 16.51
C GLN A 200 -1.54 6.74 17.15
N LEU A 201 -2.27 5.80 16.55
CA LEU A 201 -3.49 5.24 17.14
C LEU A 201 -3.20 4.52 18.46
N GLU A 202 -2.15 3.70 18.52
CA GLU A 202 -1.71 3.02 19.74
C GLU A 202 -1.37 4.03 20.86
N THR A 203 -0.63 5.08 20.53
CA THR A 203 -0.28 6.16 21.48
C THR A 203 -1.53 6.90 21.96
N ASN A 204 -2.47 7.20 21.06
CA ASN A 204 -3.73 7.85 21.41
C ASN A 204 -4.58 6.97 22.34
N LEU A 205 -4.66 5.66 22.07
CA LEU A 205 -5.36 4.72 22.94
C LEU A 205 -4.75 4.64 24.34
N GLY A 206 -3.41 4.65 24.45
CA GLY A 206 -2.72 4.63 25.75
C GLY A 206 -2.86 5.93 26.56
N THR A 207 -3.13 7.06 25.91
CA THR A 207 -3.25 8.38 26.57
C THR A 207 -4.70 8.78 26.85
N PHE A 208 -5.67 8.27 26.10
CA PHE A 208 -7.07 8.63 26.27
C PHE A 208 -7.69 7.83 27.43
N SER A 209 -7.72 8.43 28.61
CA SER A 209 -8.56 7.96 29.70
C SER A 209 -9.84 8.81 29.76
N SER A 210 -11.00 8.15 29.70
CA SER A 210 -12.30 8.80 29.90
C SER A 210 -13.06 8.07 30.99
N THR A 211 -13.62 8.83 31.93
CA THR A 211 -14.59 8.36 32.92
C THR A 211 -16.04 8.53 32.42
N ASP A 212 -16.22 9.06 31.21
CA ASP A 212 -17.53 9.27 30.59
C ASP A 212 -18.02 7.96 29.95
N GLN A 213 -19.17 7.47 30.41
CA GLN A 213 -19.78 6.24 29.89
C GLN A 213 -20.25 6.38 28.43
N GLN A 214 -20.45 7.60 27.95
CA GLN A 214 -20.83 7.89 26.55
C GLN A 214 -19.61 7.93 25.60
N ASP A 215 -18.39 7.93 26.14
CA ASP A 215 -17.18 7.87 25.32
C ASP A 215 -16.82 6.42 24.99
N LEU A 216 -17.28 5.95 23.82
CA LEU A 216 -17.03 4.59 23.36
C LEU A 216 -15.75 4.44 22.53
N PHE A 217 -14.98 5.53 22.36
CA PHE A 217 -13.82 5.53 21.47
C PHE A 217 -12.79 4.49 21.86
N HIS A 218 -12.36 4.44 23.13
CA HIS A 218 -11.37 3.47 23.55
C HIS A 218 -11.87 2.04 23.30
N LYS A 219 -13.15 1.75 23.59
CA LYS A 219 -13.75 0.44 23.36
C LYS A 219 -13.74 0.05 21.88
N LYS A 220 -14.23 0.91 20.99
CA LYS A 220 -14.35 0.60 19.56
C LYS A 220 -13.00 0.63 18.83
N MET A 221 -12.13 1.57 19.17
CA MET A 221 -10.83 1.72 18.54
C MET A 221 -9.83 0.65 19.02
N ALA A 222 -9.87 0.22 20.28
CA ALA A 222 -9.00 -0.86 20.77
C ALA A 222 -9.38 -2.24 20.21
N ILE A 223 -10.69 -2.54 20.09
CA ILE A 223 -11.15 -3.78 19.42
C ILE A 223 -10.72 -3.78 17.96
N SER A 224 -10.89 -2.65 17.27
CA SER A 224 -10.42 -2.50 15.89
C SER A 224 -8.90 -2.68 15.82
N PHE A 225 -8.14 -1.98 16.66
CA PHE A 225 -6.68 -2.09 16.72
C PHE A 225 -6.19 -3.52 16.98
N LEU A 226 -6.81 -4.27 17.90
CA LEU A 226 -6.48 -5.68 18.15
C LEU A 226 -6.74 -6.55 16.91
N ALA A 227 -7.85 -6.33 16.19
CA ALA A 227 -8.11 -7.02 14.93
C ALA A 227 -7.06 -6.67 13.86
N LEU A 228 -6.64 -5.40 13.79
CA LEU A 228 -5.58 -4.93 12.88
C LEU A 228 -4.20 -5.48 13.25
N PHE A 229 -3.90 -5.60 14.54
CA PHE A 229 -2.61 -6.09 15.05
C PHE A 229 -2.47 -7.60 14.87
N LEU A 230 -3.56 -8.37 15.00
CA LEU A 230 -3.55 -9.81 14.72
C LEU A 230 -3.27 -10.14 13.25
N LEU A 231 -3.61 -9.23 12.31
CA LEU A 231 -3.21 -9.35 10.90
C LEU A 231 -1.70 -9.12 10.69
N ARG A 232 -0.99 -8.50 11.64
CA ARG A 232 0.47 -8.29 11.59
C ARG A 232 1.26 -9.54 12.00
N GLN A 233 0.63 -10.50 12.67
CA GLN A 233 1.30 -11.70 13.22
C GLN A 233 1.04 -13.00 12.43
N LYS A 234 0.33 -12.93 11.30
CA LYS A 234 0.17 -14.04 10.36
C LYS A 234 0.80 -13.69 9.03
#